data_AF-A0A844NWJ0-F1
#
_entry.id   AF-A0A844NWJ0-F1
#
_cell.length_a   1.000
_cell.length_b   1.000
_cell.length_c   1.000
_cell.angle_alpha   90.00
_cell.angle_beta   90.00
_cell.angle_gamma   90.00
#
_symmetry.space_group_name_H-M   'P 1'
#
loop_
_entity.id
_entity.type
_entity.pdbx_description
1 polymer ?
#
loop_
_entity_poly.entity_id
_entity_poly.type
_entity_poly.pdbx_seq_one_letter_code
_entity_poly.pdbx_strand_id
1 'polypeptide(L)' 'MINIPGQLAIRTINGRNGEFNVGKLSTSIGEFVIKDALLDQHIEGKYRGDFAITEIRPS' A
#
# COMPACT_ATOMS: atom_id res chain seq x y z
N MET A 1 10.35 -3.50 14.71
CA MET A 1 10.18 -2.95 13.36
C MET A 1 10.99 -3.85 12.43
N ILE A 2 10.34 -4.46 11.44
CA ILE A 2 11.01 -5.33 10.46
C ILE A 2 10.92 -4.62 9.11
N ASN A 3 12.06 -4.38 8.47
CA ASN A 3 12.10 -3.86 7.11
C ASN A 3 12.12 -5.04 6.14
N ILE A 4 11.17 -5.04 5.21
CA ILE A 4 11.06 -6.09 4.19
C ILE A 4 11.02 -5.44 2.82
N PRO A 5 11.86 -5.87 1.87
CA PRO A 5 11.78 -5.40 0.50
C PRO A 5 10.44 -5.85 -0.11
N GLY A 6 9.82 -4.96 -0.88
CA GLY A 6 8.54 -5.23 -1.49
C GLY A 6 8.21 -4.32 -2.65
N GLN A 7 6.98 -4.46 -3.13
CA GLN A 7 6.43 -3.59 -4.13
C GLN A 7 5.04 -3.12 -3.70
N LEU A 8 4.87 -1.79 -3.59
CA LEU A 8 3.60 -1.14 -3.37
C LEU A 8 2.99 -0.77 -4.72
N ALA A 9 1.88 -1.39 -5.07
CA ALA A 9 1.05 -0.98 -6.19
C ALA A 9 -0.01 0.00 -5.68
N ILE A 10 0.02 1.24 -6.17
CA ILE A 10 -1.00 2.26 -5.93
C ILE A 10 -1.88 2.32 -7.16
N ARG A 11 -3.20 2.34 -6.97
CA ARG A 11 -4.20 2.52 -8.03
C ARG A 11 -5.18 3.61 -7.64
N THR A 12 -5.53 4.46 -8.59
CA THR A 12 -6.58 5.45 -8.39
C THR A 12 -7.94 4.83 -8.69
N ILE A 13 -8.88 4.97 -7.77
CA ILE A 13 -10.26 4.50 -7.88
C ILE A 13 -11.16 5.73 -7.97
N ASN A 14 -12.03 5.74 -8.98
CA ASN A 14 -13.08 6.75 -9.12
C ASN A 14 -14.26 6.41 -8.20
N GLY A 15 -14.36 7.10 -7.06
CA GLY A 15 -15.44 6.96 -6.10
C GLY A 15 -16.56 7.97 -6.30
N ARG A 16 -17.68 7.76 -5.59
CA ARG A 16 -18.82 8.70 -5.58
C ARG A 16 -18.44 10.11 -5.10
N ASN A 17 -17.44 10.22 -4.22
CA ASN A 17 -17.00 11.47 -3.62
C ASN A 17 -15.72 12.05 -4.25
N GLY A 18 -15.28 11.48 -5.38
CA GLY A 18 -14.01 11.83 -6.02
C GLY A 18 -13.05 10.64 -6.13
N GLU A 19 -11.90 10.90 -6.73
CA GLU A 19 -10.81 9.94 -6.86
C GLU A 19 -10.12 9.72 -5.52
N PHE A 20 -9.78 8.46 -5.24
CA PHE A 20 -8.97 8.07 -4.08
C PHE A 20 -8.03 6.93 -4.45
N ASN A 21 -6.92 6.82 -3.76
CA ASN A 21 -5.89 5.83 -4.03
C ASN A 21 -6.00 4.64 -3.08
N VAL A 22 -5.84 3.45 -3.65
CA VAL A 22 -5.74 2.19 -2.89
C VAL A 22 -4.37 1.58 -3.10
N GLY A 23 -3.84 0.98 -2.03
CA GLY A 23 -2.50 0.39 -2.03
C GLY A 23 -2.56 -1.12 -1.83
N LYS A 24 -1.77 -1.85 -2.62
CA LYS A 24 -1.49 -3.27 -2.38
C LYS A 24 0.01 -3.47 -2.26
N LEU A 25 0.45 -3.91 -1.08
CA LEU A 25 1.85 -4.20 -0.78
C LEU A 25 2.10 -5.71 -0.94
N SER A 26 2.96 -6.09 -1.87
CA SER A 26 3.44 -7.47 -2.03
C SER A 26 4.86 -7.59 -1.48
N THR A 27 5.07 -8.51 -0.53
CA THR A 27 6.39 -8.82 0.07
C THR A 27 6.61 -10.33 0.08
N SER A 28 7.80 -10.76 0.51
CA SER A 28 8.13 -12.20 0.62
C SER A 28 7.30 -12.96 1.66
N ILE A 29 6.65 -12.26 2.59
CA ILE A 29 5.85 -12.87 3.67
C ILE A 29 4.35 -12.87 3.37
N GLY A 30 3.92 -12.21 2.29
CA GLY A 30 2.52 -12.15 1.89
C GLY A 30 2.13 -10.88 1.15
N GLU A 31 0.83 -10.73 0.96
CA GLU A 31 0.23 -9.56 0.33
C GLU A 31 -0.69 -8.85 1.33
N PHE A 32 -0.59 -7.52 1.37
CA PHE A 32 -1.30 -6.68 2.32
C PHE A 32 -2.05 -5.58 1.58
N VAL A 33 -3.30 -5.34 1.98
CA VAL A 33 -4.08 -4.20 1.52
C VAL A 33 -3.79 -3.03 2.44
N ILE A 34 -3.33 -1.91 1.86
CA ILE A 34 -3.02 -0.69 2.58
C ILE A 34 -4.21 0.25 2.47
N LYS A 35 -4.72 0.70 3.61
CA LYS A 35 -5.79 1.68 3.74
C LYS A 35 -5.26 2.89 4.51
N ASP A 36 -4.55 3.75 3.81
CA ASP A 36 -3.94 4.97 4.39
C ASP A 36 -4.23 6.15 3.46
N ALA A 37 -4.63 7.29 4.04
CA ALA A 37 -4.90 8.52 3.29
C ALA A 37 -3.64 9.13 2.67
N LEU A 38 -2.44 8.76 3.15
CA LEU A 38 -1.17 9.15 2.52
C LEU A 38 -1.07 8.65 1.07
N LEU A 39 -1.78 7.58 0.70
CA LEU A 39 -1.78 7.06 -0.67
C LEU A 39 -2.28 8.10 -1.68
N ASP A 40 -3.20 8.98 -1.30
CA ASP A 40 -3.77 10.02 -2.17
C ASP A 40 -2.74 11.07 -2.61
N GLN A 41 -1.61 11.16 -1.91
CA GLN A 41 -0.50 12.07 -2.24
C GLN A 41 0.48 11.47 -3.26
N HIS A 42 0.32 10.19 -3.61
CA HIS A 42 1.18 9.49 -4.55
C HIS A 42 0.48 9.28 -5.90
N ILE A 43 1.28 9.17 -6.96
CA ILE A 43 0.78 8.91 -8.31
C ILE A 43 0.44 7.41 -8.45
N GLU A 44 -0.55 7.07 -9.25
CA GLU A 44 -0.79 5.67 -9.60
C GLU A 44 0.46 5.03 -10.21
N GLY A 45 0.80 3.81 -9.75
CA GLY A 45 1.98 3.12 -10.23
C GLY A 45 2.48 2.03 -9.30
N LYS A 46 3.70 1.55 -9.60
CA LYS A 46 4.40 0.53 -8.83
C LYS A 46 5.66 1.12 -8.21
N TYR A 47 5.71 1.09 -6.89
CA TYR A 47 6.80 1.60 -6.08
C TYR A 47 7.57 0.42 -5.50
N ARG A 48 8.88 0.34 -5.77
CA ARG A 48 9.76 -0.63 -5.11
C ARG A 48 10.49 0.05 -3.97
N GLY A 49 10.64 -0.65 -2.86
CA GLY A 49 11.35 -0.14 -1.70
C GLY A 49 11.33 -1.12 -0.54
N ASP A 50 11.92 -0.68 0.56
CA ASP A 50 11.86 -1.37 1.84
C ASP A 50 10.69 -0.83 2.67
N PHE A 51 9.84 -1.72 3.14
CA PHE A 51 8.65 -1.37 3.91
C PHE A 51 8.85 -1.78 5.36
N ALA A 52 8.66 -0.82 6.27
CA ALA A 52 8.72 -1.07 7.71
C ALA A 52 7.38 -1.62 8.20
N ILE A 53 7.36 -2.89 8.58
CA ILE A 53 6.21 -3.50 9.24
C ILE A 53 6.31 -3.24 10.73
N THR A 54 5.32 -2.53 11.27
CA THR A 54 5.20 -2.20 12.69
C THR A 54 4.34 -3.21 13.45
N GLU A 55 3.22 -3.65 12.86
CA GLU A 55 2.28 -4.58 13.48
C GLU A 55 1.55 -5.42 12.42
N ILE A 56 1.30 -6.70 12.73
CA ILE A 56 0.43 -7.60 11.95
C ILE A 56 -0.66 -8.09 12.90
N ARG A 57 -1.93 -7.85 12.56
CA ARG A 57 -3.08 -8.30 13.37
C ARG A 57 -3.85 -9.39 12.64
N PRO A 58 -4.31 -10.44 13.34
CA PRO A 58 -5.25 -11.41 12.77
C PRO A 58 -6.57 -10.73 12.42
N SER A 59 -7.24 -11.25 11.39
CA SER A 59 -8.56 -10.80 10.90
C SER A 59 -9.69 -11.25 11.82
#